data_AF-A0AAW5M558-F1
#
_entry.id   AF-A0AAW5M558-F1
#
_cell.length_a   1.000
_cell.length_b   1.000
_cell.length_c   1.000
_cell.angle_alpha   90.00
_cell.angle_beta   90.00
_cell.angle_gamma   90.00
#
_symmetry.space_group_name_H-M   'P 1'
#
loop_
_entity.id
_entity.type
_entity.pdbx_description
1 polymer ?
#
loop_
_entity_poly.entity_id
_entity_poly.type
_entity_poly.pdbx_seq_one_letter_code
_entity_poly.pdbx_strand_id
1 'polypeptide(L)'
;MAAIQWQSRVPYYDTRNILFHLVLTPDNRIVIGGGNAEYVFNDGLNYKGDLNRVSEMMMTELVTLYPALKGIKFEQVWDGVLGMTGDSTEAVGVMGDHKNIYYALGYNGHGINLSFLFGDIVASLYQGKEHPWFNHAEQSLPMWLPPEPFKSIGVKSALMYYQWQDKSYKE
;
A
#
# COMPACT_ATOMS: atom_id res chain seq x y z
N MET A 1 -9.50 -21.81 -11.83
CA MET A 1 -8.37 -22.48 -11.15
C MET A 1 -7.70 -23.55 -12.00
N ALA A 2 -8.41 -24.60 -12.45
CA ALA A 2 -7.80 -25.64 -13.30
C ALA A 2 -7.15 -25.09 -14.59
N ALA A 3 -7.77 -24.08 -15.23
CA ALA A 3 -7.27 -23.44 -16.44
C ALA A 3 -5.95 -22.66 -16.28
N ILE A 4 -5.57 -22.28 -15.04
CA ILE A 4 -4.35 -21.50 -14.75
C ILE A 4 -3.33 -22.29 -13.92
N GLN A 5 -3.61 -23.57 -13.63
CA GLN A 5 -2.76 -24.46 -12.82
C GLN A 5 -2.27 -23.85 -11.49
N TRP A 6 -3.00 -22.89 -10.93
CA TRP A 6 -2.65 -22.26 -9.66
C TRP A 6 -2.93 -23.24 -8.51
N GLN A 7 -1.87 -23.71 -7.85
CA GLN A 7 -1.94 -24.69 -6.75
C GLN A 7 -1.56 -24.13 -5.37
N SER A 8 -0.82 -23.01 -5.32
CA SER A 8 -0.41 -22.38 -4.05
C SER A 8 -1.52 -21.51 -3.45
N ARG A 9 -1.68 -21.51 -2.13
CA ARG A 9 -2.51 -20.52 -1.41
C ARG A 9 -1.70 -19.34 -0.87
N VAL A 10 -0.39 -19.34 -1.10
CA VAL A 10 0.49 -18.26 -0.67
C VAL A 10 0.25 -17.02 -1.55
N PRO A 11 0.10 -15.82 -0.97
CA PRO A 11 0.07 -14.57 -1.71
C PRO A 11 1.27 -14.44 -2.64
N TYR A 12 1.04 -13.99 -3.86
CA TYR A 12 2.08 -13.58 -4.79
C TYR A 12 2.19 -12.06 -4.76
N TYR A 13 3.42 -11.55 -4.72
CA TYR A 13 3.74 -10.15 -4.96
C TYR A 13 5.05 -10.07 -5.73
N ASP A 14 5.24 -9.02 -6.51
CA ASP A 14 6.46 -8.82 -7.27
C ASP A 14 7.42 -7.81 -6.63
N THR A 15 8.55 -7.59 -7.30
CA THR A 15 9.64 -6.72 -6.84
C THR A 15 9.55 -5.30 -7.38
N ARG A 16 8.41 -4.89 -7.95
CA ARG A 16 8.22 -3.52 -8.45
C ARG A 16 8.09 -2.53 -7.30
N ASN A 17 8.48 -1.28 -7.54
CA ASN A 17 8.28 -0.19 -6.57
C ASN A 17 6.79 0.08 -6.36
N ILE A 18 6.02 0.12 -7.45
CA ILE A 18 4.57 0.16 -7.41
C ILE A 18 4.09 -1.28 -7.43
N LEU A 19 4.00 -1.83 -6.22
CA LEU A 19 3.66 -3.22 -5.93
C LEU A 19 2.48 -3.70 -6.76
N PHE A 20 2.59 -4.93 -7.25
CA PHE A 20 1.48 -5.69 -7.77
C PHE A 20 1.39 -7.02 -7.04
N HIS A 21 0.18 -7.40 -6.64
CA HIS A 21 -0.02 -8.62 -5.87
C HIS A 21 -1.29 -9.36 -6.28
N LEU A 22 -1.27 -10.66 -6.01
CA LEU A 22 -2.37 -11.59 -6.23
C LEU A 22 -2.55 -12.48 -5.01
N VAL A 23 -3.77 -12.54 -4.50
CA VAL A 23 -4.13 -13.39 -3.35
C VAL A 23 -5.32 -14.26 -3.71
N LEU A 24 -5.31 -15.50 -3.22
CA LEU A 24 -6.46 -16.40 -3.30
C LEU A 24 -7.24 -16.36 -1.99
N THR A 25 -8.54 -16.07 -2.06
CA THR A 25 -9.42 -16.12 -0.90
C THR A 25 -9.75 -17.57 -0.50
N PRO A 26 -10.26 -17.81 0.73
CA PRO A 26 -10.67 -19.16 1.16
C PRO A 26 -11.71 -19.82 0.23
N ASP A 27 -12.59 -19.03 -0.37
CA ASP A 27 -13.62 -19.45 -1.33
C ASP A 27 -13.13 -19.51 -2.79
N ASN A 28 -11.81 -19.47 -3.02
CA ASN A 28 -11.15 -19.61 -4.33
C ASN A 28 -11.42 -18.47 -5.33
N ARG A 29 -11.57 -17.24 -4.83
CA ARG A 29 -11.59 -16.02 -5.66
C ARG A 29 -10.20 -15.41 -5.70
N ILE A 30 -9.85 -14.82 -6.84
CA ILE A 30 -8.58 -14.11 -7.00
C ILE A 30 -8.84 -12.64 -6.67
N VAL A 31 -8.08 -12.12 -5.71
CA VAL A 31 -7.95 -10.69 -5.46
C VAL A 31 -6.64 -10.23 -6.09
N ILE A 32 -6.73 -9.21 -6.92
CA ILE A 32 -5.62 -8.56 -7.61
C ILE A 32 -5.60 -7.11 -7.17
N GLY A 33 -4.41 -6.60 -6.88
CA GLY A 33 -4.30 -5.22 -6.40
C GLY A 33 -2.91 -4.66 -6.52
N GLY A 34 -2.81 -3.38 -6.17
CA GLY A 34 -1.63 -2.57 -6.44
C GLY A 34 -1.75 -1.86 -7.79
N GLY A 35 -0.62 -1.48 -8.36
CA GLY A 35 -0.57 -0.74 -9.63
C GLY A 35 -1.09 0.70 -9.54
N ASN A 36 -0.35 1.59 -10.20
CA ASN A 36 -0.51 3.05 -10.31
C ASN A 36 -1.01 3.81 -9.06
N ALA A 37 -0.11 4.59 -8.45
CA ALA A 37 -0.47 5.59 -7.45
C ALA A 37 -0.47 6.99 -8.08
N GLU A 38 -1.44 7.83 -7.69
CA GLU A 38 -1.54 9.22 -8.11
C GLU A 38 -1.56 10.14 -6.90
N TYR A 39 -0.84 11.27 -7.00
CA TYR A 39 -0.87 12.29 -5.97
C TYR A 39 -1.92 13.37 -6.27
N VAL A 40 -2.81 13.59 -5.31
CA VAL A 40 -3.81 14.66 -5.31
C VAL A 40 -3.24 15.88 -4.59
N PHE A 41 -3.28 17.04 -5.25
CA PHE A 41 -2.78 18.31 -4.71
C PHE A 41 -3.34 18.61 -3.31
N ASN A 42 -2.50 19.13 -2.40
CA ASN A 42 -2.87 19.41 -1.00
C ASN A 42 -3.35 18.17 -0.21
N ASP A 43 -2.80 16.98 -0.47
CA ASP A 43 -3.19 15.73 0.21
C ASP A 43 -4.71 15.47 0.13
N GLY A 44 -5.34 15.89 -0.98
CA GLY A 44 -6.78 15.86 -1.13
C GLY A 44 -7.35 14.44 -1.04
N LEU A 45 -8.20 14.21 -0.04
CA LEU A 45 -8.89 12.92 0.15
C LEU A 45 -10.10 12.75 -0.77
N ASN A 46 -10.56 13.83 -1.42
CA ASN A 46 -11.61 13.79 -2.43
C ASN A 46 -11.05 13.31 -3.78
N TYR A 47 -10.54 12.08 -3.79
CA TYR A 47 -10.16 11.38 -5.01
C TYR A 47 -11.39 10.66 -5.59
N LYS A 48 -11.63 10.86 -6.88
CA LYS A 48 -12.52 10.01 -7.67
C LYS A 48 -11.66 9.41 -8.77
N GLY A 49 -11.18 8.19 -8.55
CA GLY A 49 -10.42 7.51 -9.58
C GLY A 49 -11.31 7.04 -10.72
N ASP A 50 -10.66 6.58 -11.76
CA ASP A 50 -11.30 5.96 -12.91
C ASP A 50 -11.24 4.44 -12.74
N LEU A 51 -12.35 3.86 -12.24
CA LEU A 51 -12.46 2.41 -12.03
C LEU A 51 -12.37 1.61 -13.33
N ASN A 52 -12.73 2.19 -14.48
CA ASN A 52 -12.55 1.51 -15.77
C ASN A 52 -11.07 1.39 -16.10
N ARG A 53 -10.32 2.48 -15.92
CA ARG A 53 -8.87 2.48 -16.10
C ARG A 53 -8.16 1.52 -15.14
N VAL A 54 -8.57 1.48 -13.87
CA VAL A 54 -8.04 0.52 -12.88
C VAL A 54 -8.31 -0.92 -13.33
N SER A 55 -9.54 -1.22 -13.74
CA SER A 55 -9.94 -2.53 -14.26
C SER A 55 -9.12 -2.94 -15.49
N GLU A 56 -8.95 -2.06 -16.47
CA GLU A 56 -8.16 -2.33 -17.68
C GLU A 56 -6.68 -2.59 -17.37
N MET A 57 -6.09 -1.80 -16.48
CA MET A 57 -4.72 -1.98 -16.02
C MET A 57 -4.55 -3.33 -15.30
N MET A 58 -5.41 -3.64 -14.33
CA MET A 58 -5.38 -4.92 -13.60
C MET A 58 -5.57 -6.12 -14.53
N MET A 59 -6.45 -6.01 -15.53
CA MET A 59 -6.65 -7.07 -16.52
C MET A 59 -5.41 -7.28 -17.38
N THR A 60 -4.72 -6.21 -17.76
CA THR A 60 -3.47 -6.29 -18.54
C THR A 60 -2.39 -7.04 -17.77
N GLU A 61 -2.19 -6.72 -16.49
CA GLU A 61 -1.24 -7.42 -15.63
C GLU A 61 -1.65 -8.89 -15.40
N LEU A 62 -2.93 -9.14 -15.14
CA LEU A 62 -3.45 -10.49 -14.92
C LEU A 62 -3.24 -11.39 -16.13
N VAL A 63 -3.53 -10.90 -17.34
CA VAL A 63 -3.38 -11.65 -18.59
C VAL A 63 -1.91 -11.84 -18.96
N THR A 64 -1.03 -10.94 -18.53
CA THR A 64 0.42 -11.12 -18.68
C THR A 64 0.91 -12.36 -17.90
N LEU A 65 0.40 -12.56 -16.67
CA LEU A 65 0.76 -13.71 -15.85
C LEU A 65 -0.04 -14.98 -16.23
N TYR A 66 -1.32 -14.82 -16.55
CA TYR A 66 -2.24 -15.91 -16.84
C TYR A 66 -3.02 -15.64 -18.13
N PRO A 67 -2.42 -15.90 -19.31
CA PRO A 67 -3.07 -15.64 -20.61
C PRO A 67 -4.43 -16.33 -20.78
N ALA A 68 -4.62 -17.48 -20.13
CA ALA A 68 -5.88 -18.23 -20.14
C ALA A 68 -7.07 -17.49 -19.50
N LEU A 69 -6.82 -16.42 -18.73
CA LEU A 69 -7.86 -15.58 -18.12
C LEU A 69 -8.33 -14.45 -19.04
N LYS A 70 -7.81 -14.34 -20.27
CA LYS A 70 -8.24 -13.31 -21.21
C LYS A 70 -9.75 -13.35 -21.45
N GLY A 71 -10.41 -12.20 -21.29
CA GLY A 71 -11.84 -12.03 -21.56
C GLY A 71 -12.76 -12.27 -20.37
N ILE A 72 -12.24 -12.67 -19.20
CA ILE A 72 -13.03 -12.64 -17.96
C ILE A 72 -13.29 -11.18 -17.55
N LYS A 73 -14.32 -10.96 -16.72
CA LYS A 73 -14.64 -9.66 -16.14
C LYS A 73 -14.39 -9.69 -14.65
N PHE A 74 -13.90 -8.58 -14.09
CA PHE A 74 -13.89 -8.41 -12.65
C PHE A 74 -15.32 -8.31 -12.14
N GLU A 75 -15.61 -9.08 -11.10
CA GLU A 75 -16.91 -9.04 -10.43
C GLU A 75 -17.06 -7.75 -9.61
N GLN A 76 -15.96 -7.29 -9.01
CA GLN A 76 -15.88 -6.09 -8.18
C GLN A 76 -14.57 -5.36 -8.49
N VAL A 77 -14.63 -4.03 -8.52
CA VAL A 77 -13.47 -3.14 -8.71
C VAL A 77 -13.64 -1.97 -7.75
N TRP A 78 -12.56 -1.62 -7.07
CA TRP A 78 -12.52 -0.49 -6.16
C TRP A 78 -11.16 0.20 -6.26
N ASP A 79 -11.11 1.43 -5.78
CA ASP A 79 -9.90 2.21 -5.56
C ASP A 79 -9.92 2.79 -4.13
N GLY A 80 -8.89 3.53 -3.77
CA GLY A 80 -8.79 4.12 -2.44
C GLY A 80 -7.64 5.10 -2.32
N VAL A 81 -7.58 5.75 -1.17
CA VAL A 81 -6.52 6.69 -0.83
C VAL A 81 -5.51 6.00 0.08
N LEU A 82 -4.24 6.23 -0.18
CA LEU A 82 -3.12 5.74 0.61
C LEU A 82 -2.37 6.92 1.24
N GLY A 83 -2.06 6.79 2.52
CA GLY A 83 -1.20 7.73 3.23
C GLY A 83 0.25 7.24 3.16
N MET A 84 1.13 8.09 2.65
CA MET A 84 2.57 7.84 2.60
C MET A 84 3.34 8.96 3.26
N THR A 85 4.47 8.61 3.86
CA THR A 85 5.42 9.55 4.44
C THR A 85 6.56 9.80 3.46
N GLY A 86 7.17 10.99 3.50
CA GLY A 86 8.21 11.38 2.54
C GLY A 86 9.49 10.55 2.63
N ASP A 87 9.75 10.00 3.82
CA ASP A 87 10.92 9.22 4.20
C ASP A 87 10.61 7.73 4.35
N SER A 88 9.39 7.29 4.03
CA SER A 88 8.90 5.93 4.27
C SER A 88 8.95 5.50 5.75
N THR A 89 8.94 6.47 6.68
CA THR A 89 8.86 6.21 8.12
C THR A 89 7.50 5.65 8.51
N GLU A 90 7.51 4.50 9.19
CA GLU A 90 6.37 3.82 9.82
C GLU A 90 6.50 3.95 11.34
N ALA A 91 5.72 4.82 11.97
CA ALA A 91 5.96 5.23 13.35
C ALA A 91 4.85 4.81 14.32
N VAL A 92 5.23 4.32 15.51
CA VAL A 92 4.30 3.98 16.59
C VAL A 92 4.87 4.39 17.94
N GLY A 93 4.03 4.97 18.81
CA GLY A 93 4.48 5.36 20.13
C GLY A 93 3.52 6.26 20.90
N VAL A 94 4.09 6.98 21.87
CA VAL A 94 3.35 7.89 22.77
C VAL A 94 4.02 9.26 22.83
N MET A 95 3.25 10.30 22.55
CA MET A 95 3.69 11.69 22.55
C MET A 95 2.79 12.59 23.41
N GLY A 96 3.11 13.89 23.38
CA GLY A 96 2.47 14.92 24.19
C GLY A 96 3.14 15.08 25.56
N ASP A 97 2.99 16.28 26.13
CA ASP A 97 3.59 16.65 27.43
C ASP A 97 3.15 15.72 28.57
N HIS A 98 1.94 15.17 28.44
CA HIS A 98 1.35 14.25 29.42
C HIS A 98 1.43 12.77 29.01
N LYS A 99 2.17 12.42 27.94
CA LYS A 99 2.29 11.04 27.42
C LYS A 99 0.93 10.36 27.24
N ASN A 100 -0.02 11.10 26.66
CA ASN A 100 -1.41 10.69 26.52
C ASN A 100 -1.90 10.63 25.06
N ILE A 101 -1.03 10.87 24.10
CA ILE A 101 -1.32 10.76 22.67
C ILE A 101 -0.62 9.52 22.13
N TYR A 102 -1.39 8.47 21.88
CA TYR A 102 -0.91 7.24 21.26
C TYR A 102 -1.06 7.36 19.75
N TYR A 103 -0.01 7.02 19.00
CA TYR A 103 -0.02 7.13 17.55
C TYR A 103 0.52 5.88 16.89
N ALA A 104 0.00 5.62 15.70
CA ALA A 104 0.42 4.59 14.77
C ALA A 104 0.20 5.16 13.36
N LEU A 105 1.27 5.58 12.70
CA LEU A 105 1.26 6.49 11.55
C LEU A 105 2.15 5.97 10.42
N GLY A 106 1.89 6.46 9.22
CA GLY A 106 2.81 6.28 8.09
C GLY A 106 2.94 4.83 7.63
N TYR A 107 1.84 4.08 7.53
CA TYR A 107 1.89 2.67 7.14
C TYR A 107 2.43 2.39 5.73
N ASN A 108 2.61 3.41 4.87
CA ASN A 108 3.28 3.33 3.56
C ASN A 108 2.81 2.17 2.64
N GLY A 109 1.54 1.76 2.74
CA GLY A 109 0.99 0.63 1.97
C GLY A 109 1.08 -0.73 2.65
N HIS A 110 1.72 -0.84 3.81
CA HIS A 110 1.85 -2.04 4.64
C HIS A 110 0.79 -2.14 5.76
N GLY A 111 -0.23 -1.28 5.72
CA GLY A 111 -1.22 -1.11 6.80
C GLY A 111 -1.99 -2.37 7.17
N ILE A 112 -2.24 -3.30 6.23
CA ILE A 112 -2.92 -4.57 6.54
C ILE A 112 -2.12 -5.38 7.58
N ASN A 113 -0.80 -5.47 7.43
CA ASN A 113 0.03 -6.25 8.34
C ASN A 113 0.43 -5.43 9.57
N LEU A 114 0.88 -4.19 9.35
CA LEU A 114 1.41 -3.35 10.42
C LEU A 114 0.34 -2.86 11.38
N SER A 115 -0.92 -2.71 10.97
CA SER A 115 -1.99 -2.27 11.88
C SER A 115 -2.22 -3.26 13.03
N PHE A 116 -2.04 -4.57 12.81
CA PHE A 116 -2.11 -5.56 13.88
C PHE A 116 -0.98 -5.36 14.88
N LEU A 117 0.27 -5.26 14.40
CA LEU A 117 1.44 -5.07 15.25
C LEU A 117 1.39 -3.74 16.01
N PHE A 118 1.11 -2.64 15.30
CA PHE A 118 1.06 -1.31 15.90
C PHE A 118 -0.13 -1.18 16.85
N GLY A 119 -1.26 -1.82 16.54
CA GLY A 119 -2.40 -1.92 17.44
C GLY A 119 -2.06 -2.62 18.75
N ASP A 120 -1.35 -3.75 18.68
CA ASP A 120 -0.91 -4.51 19.87
C ASP A 120 0.13 -3.74 20.70
N ILE A 121 1.08 -3.07 20.02
CA ILE A 121 2.02 -2.15 20.66
C ILE A 121 1.26 -1.04 21.40
N VAL A 122 0.35 -0.32 20.73
CA VAL A 122 -0.42 0.77 21.34
C VAL A 122 -1.25 0.27 22.52
N ALA A 123 -1.91 -0.88 22.40
CA ALA A 123 -2.69 -1.48 23.47
C ALA A 123 -1.83 -1.86 24.69
N SER A 124 -0.60 -2.33 24.46
CA SER A 124 0.37 -2.65 25.52
C SER A 124 0.86 -1.39 26.22
N LEU A 125 1.24 -0.37 25.45
CA LEU A 125 1.69 0.93 25.98
C LEU A 125 0.58 1.60 26.81
N TYR A 126 -0.67 1.53 26.36
CA TYR A 126 -1.82 2.08 27.09
C TYR A 126 -2.02 1.41 28.47
N GLN A 127 -1.69 0.11 28.57
CA GLN A 127 -1.74 -0.63 29.84
C GLN A 127 -0.50 -0.42 30.71
N GLY A 128 0.46 0.39 30.28
CA GLY A 128 1.75 0.55 30.96
C GLY A 128 2.63 -0.70 30.89
N LYS A 129 2.43 -1.56 29.89
CA LYS A 129 3.23 -2.78 29.67
C LYS A 129 4.28 -2.54 28.60
N GLU A 130 5.42 -3.21 28.75
CA GLU A 130 6.41 -3.30 27.68
C GLU A 130 5.92 -4.23 26.56
N HIS A 131 6.27 -3.89 25.32
CA HIS A 131 6.02 -4.73 24.16
C HIS A 131 7.34 -5.05 23.45
N PRO A 132 7.64 -6.33 23.14
CA PRO A 132 8.96 -6.73 22.62
C PRO A 132 9.38 -5.98 21.35
N TRP A 133 8.41 -5.68 20.48
CA TRP A 133 8.67 -4.99 19.22
C TRP A 133 8.72 -3.47 19.32
N PHE A 134 8.37 -2.88 20.47
CA PHE A 134 8.29 -1.43 20.60
C PHE A 134 9.65 -0.74 20.45
N ASN A 135 10.71 -1.34 20.99
CA ASN A 135 12.08 -0.81 20.87
C ASN A 135 12.68 -0.97 19.46
N HIS A 136 12.03 -1.75 18.60
CA HIS A 136 12.42 -1.95 17.21
C HIS A 136 11.59 -1.11 16.23
N ALA A 137 10.52 -0.47 16.72
CA ALA A 137 9.68 0.37 15.90
C ALA A 137 10.19 1.81 15.89
N GLU A 138 10.00 2.50 14.77
CA GLU A 138 10.36 3.91 14.67
C GLU A 138 9.41 4.74 15.54
N GLN A 139 9.98 5.69 16.28
CA GLN A 139 9.23 6.54 17.22
C GLN A 139 9.28 8.01 16.78
N SER A 140 10.16 8.37 15.86
CA SER A 140 10.18 9.72 15.29
C SER A 140 8.93 9.96 14.44
N LEU A 141 8.47 11.22 14.45
CA LEU A 141 7.41 11.62 13.53
C LEU A 141 7.98 11.69 12.12
N PRO A 142 7.16 11.39 11.10
CA PRO A 142 7.58 11.45 9.70
C PRO A 142 8.18 12.79 9.33
N MET A 143 9.11 12.78 8.38
CA MET A 143 9.74 14.00 7.88
C MET A 143 8.72 15.05 7.45
N TRP A 144 9.05 16.33 7.69
CA TRP A 144 8.30 17.44 7.15
C TRP A 144 8.45 17.50 5.62
N LEU A 145 7.34 17.75 4.92
CA LEU A 145 7.31 17.95 3.48
C LEU A 145 7.14 19.44 3.13
N PRO A 146 7.76 19.92 2.04
CA PRO A 146 7.60 21.30 1.60
C PRO A 146 6.14 21.63 1.26
N PRO A 147 5.73 22.91 1.30
CA PRO A 147 4.39 23.30 0.88
C PRO A 147 4.20 23.13 -0.64
N GLU A 148 2.95 23.18 -1.09
CA GLU A 148 2.65 23.22 -2.51
C GLU A 148 3.17 24.50 -3.19
N PRO A 149 3.58 24.43 -4.48
CA PRO A 149 3.52 23.28 -5.39
C PRO A 149 4.74 22.35 -5.33
N PHE A 150 5.72 22.62 -4.47
CA PHE A 150 6.98 21.86 -4.44
C PHE A 150 6.78 20.39 -4.06
N LYS A 151 5.87 20.13 -3.11
CA LYS A 151 5.48 18.75 -2.77
C LYS A 151 4.87 18.01 -3.95
N SER A 152 3.87 18.58 -4.63
CA SER A 152 3.30 17.97 -5.83
C SER A 152 4.35 17.63 -6.88
N ILE A 153 5.28 18.57 -7.12
CA ILE A 153 6.34 18.38 -8.11
C ILE A 153 7.25 17.21 -7.67
N GLY A 154 7.70 17.20 -6.42
CA GLY A 154 8.53 16.13 -5.88
C GLY A 154 7.87 14.76 -5.94
N VAL A 155 6.64 14.63 -5.42
CA VAL A 155 5.91 13.36 -5.37
C VAL A 155 5.61 12.86 -6.78
N LYS A 156 5.12 13.72 -7.69
CA LYS A 156 4.85 13.31 -9.08
C LYS A 156 6.12 12.88 -9.81
N SER A 157 7.25 13.56 -9.56
CA SER A 157 8.53 13.20 -10.16
C SER A 157 9.03 11.85 -9.64
N ALA A 158 8.91 11.60 -8.34
CA ALA A 158 9.25 10.30 -7.74
C ALA A 158 8.36 9.17 -8.28
N LEU A 159 7.05 9.39 -8.37
CA LEU A 159 6.11 8.41 -8.95
C LEU A 159 6.42 8.11 -10.41
N MET A 160 6.70 9.14 -11.23
CA MET A 160 7.13 8.95 -12.62
C MET A 160 8.43 8.15 -12.71
N TYR A 161 9.38 8.42 -11.82
CA TYR A 161 10.64 7.69 -11.74
C TYR A 161 10.43 6.21 -11.37
N TYR A 162 9.59 5.92 -10.38
CA TYR A 162 9.23 4.54 -10.02
C TYR A 162 8.50 3.83 -11.14
N GLN A 163 7.54 4.48 -11.80
CA GLN A 163 6.88 3.91 -12.98
C GLN A 163 7.86 3.62 -14.13
N TRP A 164 8.88 4.45 -14.31
CA TRP A 164 9.92 4.22 -15.30
C TRP A 164 10.78 3.00 -14.93
N GLN A 165 11.25 2.90 -13.69
CA GLN A 165 11.98 1.73 -13.20
C GLN A 165 11.15 0.45 -13.35
N ASP A 166 9.87 0.51 -12.98
CA ASP A 166 8.93 -0.62 -13.04
C ASP A 166 8.67 -1.11 -14.46
N LYS A 167 8.74 -0.22 -15.45
CA LYS A 167 8.68 -0.60 -16.87
C LYS A 167 9.96 -1.31 -17.32
N SER A 168 11.12 -0.88 -16.85
CA SER A 168 12.40 -1.51 -17.19
C SER A 168 12.52 -2.95 -16.67
N TYR A 169 11.76 -3.34 -15.65
CA TYR A 169 11.71 -4.73 -15.17
C TYR A 169 10.86 -5.67 -16.06
N LYS A 170 10.11 -5.14 -17.03
CA LYS A 170 9.29 -5.93 -17.95
C LYS A 170 10.01 -6.32 -19.25
N GLU A 171 11.21 -5.80 -19.48
CA GLU A 171 12.10 -6.16 -20.60
C GLU A 171 13.13 -7.21 -20.17
#